data_AF-A0A9P3MLA2-F1
#
_entry.id   AF-A0A9P3MLA2-F1
#
_cell.length_a   1.000
_cell.length_b   1.000
_cell.length_c   1.000
_cell.angle_alpha   90.00
_cell.angle_beta   90.00
_cell.angle_gamma   90.00
#
_symmetry.space_group_name_H-M   'P 1'
#
loop_
_entity.id
_entity.type
_entity.pdbx_description
1 polymer ?
#
loop_
_entity_poly.entity_id
_entity_poly.type
_entity_poly.pdbx_seq_one_letter_code
_entity_poly.pdbx_strand_id
1 'polypeptide(L)'
;MAQHTQQPEQLSQQARQEPQSQQPWQQQQQPPWQRQQQEQDQAKQGKKAGQGKTQQSQAQWQAAISKSGVQSAAAPMGTERHLATAMLFLVALSVCLWLDVKTATDLLVSGTRAFVQLTAVGLGLKYIFTIDSSHPVFVAVAVMVVIASYTASQRAKSVPRGFWVALVAVATGTVTALSLLVSLQVVRLRPRFVIPIGGIVVGSSMTIAANTMQRLADDFEQRRGQLEAALALGASQWEASLPLIKRAVAVGFGPTIDYTKTVGLIQLPGSMTGMIMGGASPQEAVNLQITITFLLLGALSLSCIVSALLAAPQFFHSPAQLLETW
;
A
#
# COMPACT_ATOMS: atom_id res chain seq x y z
N MET A 1 2.52 -26.14 83.35
CA MET A 1 2.85 -27.36 82.58
C MET A 1 2.00 -27.37 81.31
N ALA A 2 2.60 -27.01 80.17
CA ALA A 2 2.18 -27.35 78.80
C ALA A 2 3.06 -26.55 77.82
N GLN A 3 4.35 -26.88 77.77
CA GLN A 3 5.19 -26.64 76.59
C GLN A 3 5.28 -27.97 75.85
N HIS A 4 5.38 -27.91 74.51
CA HIS A 4 5.40 -29.00 73.52
C HIS A 4 4.06 -29.31 72.84
N THR A 5 3.79 -28.62 71.71
CA THR A 5 3.46 -29.23 70.39
C THR A 5 3.14 -28.11 69.38
N GLN A 6 4.15 -27.44 68.82
CA GLN A 6 4.00 -26.58 67.63
C GLN A 6 5.27 -26.63 66.77
N GLN A 7 5.71 -27.84 66.37
CA GLN A 7 6.94 -28.00 65.58
C GLN A 7 6.83 -28.76 64.24
N PRO A 8 5.73 -29.46 63.85
CA PRO A 8 5.68 -30.10 62.53
C PRO A 8 5.14 -29.22 61.38
N GLU A 9 4.39 -28.14 61.64
CA GLU A 9 3.81 -27.30 60.56
C GLU A 9 4.75 -26.23 60.02
N GLN A 10 5.70 -25.72 60.82
CA GLN A 10 6.65 -24.72 60.32
C GLN A 10 7.75 -25.33 59.42
N LEU A 11 8.13 -26.59 59.66
CA LEU A 11 9.10 -27.31 58.83
C LEU A 11 8.55 -27.65 57.43
N SER A 12 7.23 -27.89 57.31
CA SER A 12 6.60 -28.20 56.01
C SER A 12 6.34 -26.96 55.14
N GLN A 13 6.25 -25.77 55.74
CA GLN A 13 6.20 -24.51 54.99
C GLN A 13 7.58 -23.99 54.60
N GLN A 14 8.61 -24.20 55.44
CA GLN A 14 10.01 -23.89 55.08
C GLN A 14 10.55 -24.77 53.94
N ALA A 15 10.09 -26.02 53.82
CA ALA A 15 10.52 -26.91 52.73
C ALA A 15 9.89 -26.58 51.35
N ARG A 16 8.84 -25.73 51.29
CA ARG A 16 8.21 -25.29 50.02
C ARG A 16 8.72 -23.94 49.51
N GLN A 17 9.59 -23.29 50.28
CA GLN A 17 10.25 -22.04 49.90
C GLN A 17 11.74 -22.26 49.69
N GLU A 18 12.11 -23.35 49.00
CA GLU A 18 13.42 -23.36 48.37
C GLU A 18 13.43 -22.30 47.27
N PRO A 19 14.29 -21.28 47.36
CA PRO A 19 14.41 -20.31 46.31
C PRO A 19 14.92 -21.03 45.06
N GLN A 20 14.33 -20.68 43.93
CA GLN A 20 14.68 -21.07 42.57
C GLN A 20 16.08 -20.52 42.16
N SER A 21 17.02 -20.46 43.11
CA SER A 21 18.39 -19.97 42.99
C SER A 21 19.43 -21.07 43.18
N GLN A 22 19.04 -22.32 43.47
CA GLN A 22 19.95 -23.48 43.45
C GLN A 22 20.10 -24.15 42.07
N GLN A 23 19.37 -23.68 41.05
CA GLN A 23 19.45 -24.23 39.68
C GLN A 23 20.68 -23.85 38.81
N PRO A 24 21.54 -22.86 39.10
CA PRO A 24 22.65 -22.51 38.17
C PRO A 24 23.75 -23.58 38.07
N TRP A 25 24.09 -24.24 39.18
CA TRP A 25 25.25 -25.14 39.24
C TRP A 25 24.96 -26.54 38.68
N GLN A 26 23.69 -26.99 38.71
CA GLN A 26 23.27 -28.26 38.10
C GLN A 26 23.11 -28.17 36.58
N GLN A 27 22.78 -26.99 36.03
CA GLN A 27 22.73 -26.77 34.58
C GLN A 27 24.12 -26.77 33.92
N GLN A 28 25.17 -26.44 34.68
CA GLN A 28 26.55 -26.41 34.20
C GLN A 28 27.19 -27.79 33.99
N GLN A 29 26.64 -28.85 34.61
CA GLN A 29 27.15 -30.23 34.50
C GLN A 29 26.40 -31.08 33.44
N GLN A 30 25.40 -30.51 32.74
CA GLN A 30 24.63 -31.25 31.74
C GLN A 30 25.36 -31.33 30.38
N PRO A 31 25.37 -32.50 29.71
CA PRO A 31 25.92 -32.66 28.37
C PRO A 31 25.33 -31.64 27.38
N PRO A 32 26.12 -31.06 26.45
CA PRO A 32 25.67 -29.97 25.57
C PRO A 32 24.40 -30.28 24.77
N TRP A 33 24.18 -31.55 24.40
CA TRP A 33 23.01 -31.99 23.63
C TRP A 33 21.70 -31.95 24.44
N GLN A 34 21.74 -32.18 25.76
CA GLN A 34 20.54 -32.09 26.62
C GLN A 34 20.06 -30.66 26.80
N ARG A 35 21.00 -29.72 26.91
CA ARG A 35 20.69 -28.28 27.00
C ARG A 35 20.01 -27.78 25.72
N GLN A 36 20.52 -28.15 24.55
CA GLN A 36 19.88 -27.82 23.27
C GLN A 36 18.47 -28.41 23.15
N GLN A 37 18.25 -29.62 23.66
CA GLN A 37 16.94 -30.27 23.58
C GLN A 37 15.92 -29.60 24.51
N GLN A 38 16.33 -29.24 25.74
CA GLN A 38 15.49 -28.47 26.66
C GLN A 38 15.20 -27.06 26.14
N GLU A 39 16.18 -26.37 25.53
CA GLU A 39 15.96 -25.07 24.89
C GLU A 39 14.98 -25.17 23.72
N GLN A 40 15.09 -26.21 22.89
CA GLN A 40 14.16 -26.45 21.79
C GLN A 40 12.74 -26.78 22.28
N ASP A 41 12.61 -27.56 23.34
CA ASP A 41 11.31 -27.93 23.90
C ASP A 41 10.66 -26.76 24.64
N GLN A 42 11.44 -25.94 25.35
CA GLN A 42 10.97 -24.67 25.91
C GLN A 42 10.56 -23.68 24.82
N ALA A 43 11.33 -23.58 23.72
CA ALA A 43 10.97 -22.74 22.58
C ALA A 43 9.69 -23.22 21.88
N LYS A 44 9.49 -24.55 21.77
CA LYS A 44 8.25 -25.15 21.24
C LYS A 44 7.06 -24.91 22.15
N GLN A 45 7.23 -25.05 23.47
CA GLN A 45 6.18 -24.78 24.46
C GLN A 45 5.81 -23.29 24.51
N GLY A 46 6.81 -22.40 24.45
CA GLY A 46 6.59 -20.95 24.36
C GLY A 46 5.83 -20.56 23.10
N LYS A 47 6.16 -21.15 21.94
CA LYS A 47 5.41 -20.97 20.69
C LYS A 47 3.96 -21.46 20.78
N LYS A 48 3.73 -22.64 21.38
CA LYS A 48 2.37 -23.19 21.57
C LYS A 48 1.54 -22.36 22.56
N ALA A 49 2.13 -21.92 23.66
CA ALA A 49 1.46 -21.05 24.64
C ALA A 49 1.14 -19.67 24.06
N GLY A 50 2.04 -19.12 23.24
CA GLY A 50 1.79 -17.90 22.47
C GLY A 50 0.63 -18.06 21.47
N GLN A 51 0.62 -19.14 20.69
CA GLN A 51 -0.45 -19.44 19.73
C GLN A 51 -1.81 -19.62 20.41
N GLY A 52 -1.87 -20.31 21.56
CA GLY A 52 -3.11 -20.48 22.33
C GLY A 52 -3.68 -19.16 22.85
N LYS A 53 -2.82 -18.25 23.33
CA LYS A 53 -3.24 -16.91 23.77
C LYS A 53 -3.76 -16.06 22.62
N THR A 54 -3.11 -16.10 21.45
CA THR A 54 -3.57 -15.40 20.25
C THR A 54 -4.92 -15.93 19.78
N GLN A 55 -5.12 -17.25 19.77
CA GLN A 55 -6.35 -17.88 19.32
C GLN A 55 -7.53 -17.62 20.27
N GLN A 56 -7.27 -17.62 21.59
CA GLN A 56 -8.28 -17.27 22.60
C GLN A 56 -8.65 -15.78 22.54
N SER A 57 -7.68 -14.88 22.35
CA SER A 57 -7.94 -13.45 22.14
C SER A 57 -8.78 -13.21 20.88
N GLN A 58 -8.48 -13.92 19.79
CA GLN A 58 -9.22 -13.79 18.53
C GLN A 58 -10.68 -14.27 18.66
N ALA A 59 -10.92 -15.37 19.38
CA ALA A 59 -12.27 -15.86 19.67
C ALA A 59 -13.06 -14.87 20.56
N GLN A 60 -12.40 -14.25 21.54
CA GLN A 60 -13.01 -13.22 22.38
C GLN A 60 -13.38 -11.97 21.56
N TRP A 61 -12.53 -11.54 20.63
CA TRP A 61 -12.82 -10.42 19.73
C TRP A 61 -14.01 -10.69 18.81
N GLN A 62 -14.10 -11.89 18.25
CA GLN A 62 -15.24 -12.27 17.41
C GLN A 62 -16.55 -12.27 18.21
N ALA A 63 -16.53 -12.77 19.45
CA ALA A 63 -17.68 -12.74 20.34
C ALA A 63 -18.07 -11.30 20.76
N ALA A 64 -17.11 -10.37 20.83
CA ALA A 64 -17.37 -8.96 21.08
C ALA A 64 -18.02 -8.26 19.86
N ILE A 65 -17.54 -8.55 18.65
CA ILE A 65 -18.10 -8.00 17.40
C ILE A 65 -19.52 -8.51 17.14
N SER A 66 -19.79 -9.78 17.40
CA SER A 66 -21.15 -10.32 17.26
C SER A 66 -22.14 -9.67 18.22
N LYS A 67 -21.67 -9.23 19.41
CA LYS A 67 -22.48 -8.51 20.40
C LYS A 67 -22.67 -7.02 20.08
N SER A 68 -21.72 -6.38 19.41
CA SER A 68 -21.75 -4.93 19.14
C SER A 68 -22.61 -4.53 17.95
N GLY A 69 -23.20 -5.49 17.21
CA GLY A 69 -24.10 -5.19 16.10
C GLY A 69 -23.43 -4.53 14.89
N VAL A 70 -22.10 -4.51 14.81
CA VAL A 70 -21.32 -3.91 13.70
C VAL A 70 -21.67 -4.53 12.34
N GLN A 71 -22.07 -5.81 12.31
CA GLN A 71 -22.58 -6.47 11.09
C GLN A 71 -23.89 -5.86 10.58
N SER A 72 -24.68 -5.20 11.44
CA SER A 72 -25.90 -4.48 11.06
C SER A 72 -25.63 -3.16 10.31
N ALA A 73 -24.41 -2.61 10.41
CA ALA A 73 -24.00 -1.43 9.63
C ALA A 73 -23.90 -1.73 8.11
N ALA A 74 -23.79 -3.01 7.75
CA ALA A 74 -23.84 -3.51 6.38
C ALA A 74 -25.26 -3.96 5.96
N ALA A 75 -26.32 -3.50 6.64
CA ALA A 75 -27.68 -3.62 6.15
C ALA A 75 -27.81 -2.97 4.76
N PRO A 76 -28.70 -3.46 3.88
CA PRO A 76 -28.92 -2.87 2.56
C PRO A 76 -29.19 -1.37 2.74
N MET A 77 -28.24 -0.55 2.27
CA MET A 77 -28.33 0.89 2.43
C MET A 77 -29.51 1.36 1.59
N GLY A 78 -30.51 1.95 2.24
CA GLY A 78 -31.66 2.51 1.54
C GLY A 78 -31.23 3.64 0.59
N THR A 79 -31.98 3.82 -0.48
CA THR A 79 -31.72 4.80 -1.54
C THR A 79 -31.55 6.23 -1.00
N GLU A 80 -32.18 6.54 0.13
CA GLU A 80 -32.11 7.84 0.81
C GLU A 80 -30.69 8.24 1.23
N ARG A 81 -29.82 7.28 1.59
CA ARG A 81 -28.43 7.57 2.00
C ARG A 81 -27.54 7.88 0.81
N HIS A 82 -27.78 7.21 -0.31
CA HIS A 82 -27.10 7.49 -1.57
C HIS A 82 -27.49 8.87 -2.13
N LEU A 83 -28.74 9.29 -1.93
CA LEU A 83 -29.20 10.63 -2.31
C LEU A 83 -28.52 11.72 -1.47
N ALA A 84 -28.34 11.51 -0.17
CA ALA A 84 -27.67 12.47 0.70
C ALA A 84 -26.19 12.69 0.33
N THR A 85 -25.46 11.62 -0.02
CA THR A 85 -24.06 11.75 -0.47
C THR A 85 -23.97 12.34 -1.88
N ALA A 86 -24.91 12.01 -2.76
CA ALA A 86 -25.03 12.65 -4.07
C ALA A 86 -25.34 14.16 -3.95
N MET A 87 -26.12 14.58 -2.95
CA MET A 87 -26.41 15.99 -2.71
C MET A 87 -25.15 16.80 -2.39
N LEU A 88 -24.22 16.25 -1.59
CA LEU A 88 -22.94 16.90 -1.33
C LEU A 88 -22.13 17.12 -2.61
N PHE A 89 -22.10 16.11 -3.49
CA PHE A 89 -21.46 16.21 -4.80
C PHE A 89 -22.13 17.29 -5.67
N LEU A 90 -23.46 17.36 -5.68
CA LEU A 90 -24.22 18.38 -6.42
C LEU A 90 -23.99 19.80 -5.90
N VAL A 91 -23.86 19.99 -4.58
CA VAL A 91 -23.49 21.29 -4.01
C VAL A 91 -22.10 21.71 -4.46
N ALA A 92 -21.10 20.82 -4.37
CA ALA A 92 -19.74 21.10 -4.83
C ALA A 92 -19.71 21.47 -6.33
N LEU A 93 -20.45 20.72 -7.15
CA LEU A 93 -20.61 21.01 -8.57
C LEU A 93 -21.28 22.37 -8.81
N SER A 94 -22.31 22.70 -8.05
CA SER A 94 -23.05 23.96 -8.19
C SER A 94 -22.15 25.15 -7.88
N VAL A 95 -21.29 25.03 -6.86
CA VAL A 95 -20.28 26.04 -6.54
C VAL A 95 -19.25 26.16 -7.68
N CYS A 96 -18.74 25.05 -8.23
CA CYS A 96 -17.82 25.09 -9.36
C CYS A 96 -18.43 25.74 -10.61
N LEU A 97 -19.71 25.48 -10.89
CA LEU A 97 -20.45 26.12 -11.99
C LEU A 97 -20.65 27.62 -11.71
N TRP A 98 -20.94 27.99 -10.47
CA TRP A 98 -21.10 29.40 -10.08
C TRP A 98 -19.80 30.20 -10.21
N LEU A 99 -18.66 29.56 -9.97
CA LEU A 99 -17.32 30.14 -10.13
C LEU A 99 -16.77 30.09 -11.58
N ASP A 100 -17.57 29.63 -12.54
CA ASP A 100 -17.19 29.41 -13.96
C ASP A 100 -15.84 28.69 -14.12
N VAL A 101 -15.58 27.74 -13.24
CA VAL A 101 -14.34 26.96 -13.31
C VAL A 101 -14.53 25.92 -14.41
N LYS A 102 -13.64 25.94 -15.42
CA LYS A 102 -13.62 24.93 -16.51
C LYS A 102 -13.69 23.48 -16.03
N THR A 103 -13.31 23.23 -14.77
CA THR A 103 -13.37 21.95 -14.06
C THR A 103 -14.79 21.42 -13.82
N ALA A 104 -15.85 22.23 -13.90
CA ALA A 104 -17.21 21.75 -13.59
C ALA A 104 -17.68 20.63 -14.53
N THR A 105 -17.43 20.77 -15.84
CA THR A 105 -17.73 19.72 -16.83
C THR A 105 -16.86 18.48 -16.60
N ASP A 106 -15.58 18.68 -16.27
CA ASP A 106 -14.66 17.58 -15.96
C ASP A 106 -15.10 16.81 -14.71
N LEU A 107 -15.64 17.51 -13.70
CA LEU A 107 -16.14 16.92 -12.46
C LEU A 107 -17.39 16.07 -12.73
N LEU A 108 -18.34 16.56 -13.54
CA LEU A 108 -19.53 15.82 -13.95
C LEU A 108 -19.20 14.55 -14.74
N VAL A 109 -18.33 14.69 -15.75
CA VAL A 109 -17.89 13.57 -16.59
C VAL A 109 -17.14 12.53 -15.75
N SER A 110 -16.25 12.98 -14.85
CA SER A 110 -15.50 12.10 -13.96
C SER A 110 -16.40 11.38 -12.96
N GLY A 111 -17.38 12.08 -12.36
CA GLY A 111 -18.34 11.49 -11.43
C GLY A 111 -19.21 10.42 -12.10
N THR A 112 -19.76 10.74 -13.28
CA THR A 112 -20.56 9.80 -14.07
C THR A 112 -19.75 8.57 -14.48
N ARG A 113 -18.52 8.79 -14.98
CA ARG A 113 -17.59 7.73 -15.33
C ARG A 113 -17.27 6.84 -14.13
N ALA A 114 -17.01 7.42 -12.96
CA ALA A 114 -16.72 6.67 -11.74
C ALA A 114 -17.91 5.79 -11.32
N PHE A 115 -19.13 6.30 -11.39
CA PHE A 115 -20.35 5.52 -11.08
C PHE A 115 -20.49 4.31 -12.01
N VAL A 116 -20.39 4.53 -13.32
CA VAL A 116 -20.48 3.45 -14.32
C VAL A 116 -19.35 2.43 -14.12
N GLN A 117 -18.12 2.89 -13.90
CA GLN A 117 -16.95 2.03 -13.71
C GLN A 117 -17.05 1.18 -12.45
N LEU A 118 -17.42 1.76 -11.30
CA LEU A 118 -17.56 1.02 -10.04
C LEU A 118 -18.66 -0.03 -10.12
N THR A 119 -19.79 0.31 -10.74
CA THR A 119 -20.88 -0.63 -10.97
C THR A 119 -20.43 -1.79 -11.86
N ALA A 120 -19.78 -1.48 -12.99
CA ALA A 120 -19.27 -2.49 -13.92
C ALA A 120 -18.21 -3.40 -13.26
N VAL A 121 -17.26 -2.83 -12.51
CA VAL A 121 -16.23 -3.60 -11.79
C VAL A 121 -16.86 -4.50 -10.73
N GLY A 122 -17.86 -4.00 -9.98
CA GLY A 122 -18.59 -4.81 -9.01
C GLY A 122 -19.26 -6.04 -9.64
N LEU A 123 -19.87 -5.87 -10.81
CA LEU A 123 -20.45 -6.98 -11.59
C LEU A 123 -19.37 -7.93 -12.13
N GLY A 124 -18.27 -7.39 -12.66
CA GLY A 124 -17.17 -8.17 -13.23
C GLY A 124 -16.41 -9.00 -12.20
N LEU A 125 -16.19 -8.48 -10.99
CA LEU A 125 -15.52 -9.21 -9.91
C LEU A 125 -16.29 -10.45 -9.48
N LYS A 126 -17.63 -10.41 -9.50
CA LYS A 126 -18.47 -11.59 -9.21
C LYS A 126 -18.15 -12.73 -10.17
N TYR A 127 -17.95 -12.44 -11.46
CA TYR A 127 -17.59 -13.44 -12.46
C TYR A 127 -16.14 -13.93 -12.28
N ILE A 128 -15.19 -13.02 -12.13
CA ILE A 128 -13.77 -13.36 -11.96
C ILE A 128 -13.53 -14.27 -10.74
N PHE A 129 -14.25 -14.05 -9.64
CA PHE A 129 -14.08 -14.86 -8.43
C PHE A 129 -14.67 -16.27 -8.52
N THR A 130 -15.51 -16.56 -9.53
CA THR A 130 -16.05 -17.91 -9.76
C THR A 130 -15.14 -18.80 -10.59
N ILE A 131 -14.15 -18.21 -11.27
CA ILE A 131 -13.23 -18.95 -12.15
C ILE A 131 -12.04 -19.42 -11.31
N ASP A 132 -11.83 -20.75 -11.24
CA ASP A 132 -10.71 -21.37 -10.52
C ASP A 132 -9.43 -21.43 -11.38
N SER A 133 -9.06 -20.30 -11.99
CA SER A 133 -7.82 -20.18 -12.76
C SER A 133 -7.14 -18.82 -12.55
N SER A 134 -5.81 -18.79 -12.66
CA SER A 134 -5.00 -17.59 -12.42
C SER A 134 -4.95 -16.64 -13.62
N HIS A 135 -5.28 -17.11 -14.82
CA HIS A 135 -5.16 -16.32 -16.06
C HIS A 135 -6.02 -15.04 -16.09
N PRO A 136 -7.29 -15.03 -15.66
CA PRO A 136 -8.12 -13.81 -15.64
C PRO A 136 -7.53 -12.69 -14.80
N VAL A 137 -6.77 -13.02 -13.74
CA VAL A 137 -6.12 -12.05 -12.87
C VAL A 137 -5.03 -11.29 -13.62
N PHE A 138 -4.18 -12.00 -14.36
CA PHE A 138 -3.12 -11.38 -15.16
C PHE A 138 -3.67 -10.51 -16.28
N VAL A 139 -4.74 -10.96 -16.95
CA VAL A 139 -5.42 -10.17 -17.98
C VAL A 139 -6.02 -8.90 -17.37
N ALA A 140 -6.68 -8.99 -16.21
CA ALA A 140 -7.24 -7.84 -15.53
C ALA A 140 -6.14 -6.82 -15.15
N VAL A 141 -5.03 -7.28 -14.58
CA VAL A 141 -3.88 -6.40 -14.24
C VAL A 141 -3.28 -5.76 -15.50
N ALA A 142 -3.12 -6.51 -16.59
CA ALA A 142 -2.60 -5.97 -17.84
C ALA A 142 -3.50 -4.86 -18.40
N VAL A 143 -4.82 -5.08 -18.40
CA VAL A 143 -5.80 -4.06 -18.81
C VAL A 143 -5.73 -2.83 -17.90
N MET A 144 -5.63 -3.02 -16.58
CA MET A 144 -5.46 -1.92 -15.62
C MET A 144 -4.20 -1.10 -15.93
N VAL A 145 -3.06 -1.75 -16.21
CA VAL A 145 -1.80 -1.08 -16.56
C VAL A 145 -1.96 -0.25 -17.83
N VAL A 146 -2.57 -0.79 -18.89
CA VAL A 146 -2.77 -0.05 -20.15
C VAL A 146 -3.66 1.18 -19.92
N ILE A 147 -4.78 1.03 -19.23
CA ILE A 147 -5.71 2.13 -18.93
C ILE A 147 -5.05 3.19 -18.05
N ALA A 148 -4.28 2.75 -17.05
CA ALA A 148 -3.50 3.61 -16.17
C ALA A 148 -2.48 4.43 -16.95
N SER A 149 -1.68 3.78 -17.80
CA SER A 149 -0.65 4.44 -18.59
C SER A 149 -1.22 5.43 -19.60
N TYR A 150 -2.34 5.09 -20.24
CA TYR A 150 -3.09 6.04 -21.06
C TYR A 150 -3.59 7.24 -20.24
N THR A 151 -4.17 7.00 -19.07
CA THR A 151 -4.67 8.08 -18.20
C THR A 151 -3.53 8.97 -17.71
N ALA A 152 -2.37 8.39 -17.38
CA ALA A 152 -1.18 9.13 -16.97
C ALA A 152 -0.62 9.99 -18.13
N SER A 153 -0.57 9.45 -19.35
CA SER A 153 -0.09 10.22 -20.51
C SER A 153 -1.03 11.37 -20.88
N GLN A 154 -2.34 11.19 -20.72
CA GLN A 154 -3.31 12.27 -20.95
C GLN A 154 -3.19 13.41 -19.94
N ARG A 155 -2.61 13.17 -18.75
CA ARG A 155 -2.30 14.21 -17.77
C ARG A 155 -1.00 14.95 -18.08
N ALA A 156 -0.05 14.29 -18.73
CA ALA A 156 1.25 14.83 -19.11
C ALA A 156 1.39 14.91 -20.65
N LYS A 157 0.46 15.62 -21.31
CA LYS A 157 0.38 15.68 -22.78
C LYS A 157 1.64 16.25 -23.45
N SER A 158 2.34 17.13 -22.75
CA SER A 158 3.57 17.77 -23.22
C SER A 158 4.80 16.85 -23.16
N VAL A 159 4.67 15.58 -22.73
CA VAL A 159 5.76 14.61 -22.82
C VAL A 159 5.64 13.85 -24.14
N PRO A 160 6.61 13.98 -25.07
CA PRO A 160 6.59 13.22 -26.30
C PRO A 160 6.63 11.72 -26.02
N ARG A 161 5.82 10.94 -26.74
CA ARG A 161 5.64 9.49 -26.50
C ARG A 161 5.24 9.15 -25.05
N GLY A 162 4.56 10.06 -24.36
CA GLY A 162 4.19 9.93 -22.94
C GLY A 162 3.45 8.63 -22.61
N PHE A 163 2.68 8.06 -23.53
CA PHE A 163 2.03 6.75 -23.33
C PHE A 163 3.04 5.63 -23.07
N TRP A 164 4.09 5.50 -23.89
CA TRP A 164 5.09 4.44 -23.75
C TRP A 164 5.93 4.64 -22.49
N VAL A 165 6.29 5.88 -22.18
CA VAL A 165 6.97 6.23 -20.93
C VAL A 165 6.13 5.83 -19.72
N ALA A 166 4.85 6.20 -19.72
CA ALA A 166 3.91 5.83 -18.66
C ALA A 166 3.67 4.31 -18.60
N LEU A 167 3.65 3.62 -19.74
CA LEU A 167 3.50 2.17 -19.81
C LEU A 167 4.64 1.46 -19.11
N VAL A 168 5.88 1.79 -19.47
CA VAL A 168 7.06 1.18 -18.87
C VAL A 168 7.17 1.53 -17.38
N ALA A 169 6.90 2.78 -17.00
CA ALA A 169 6.95 3.23 -15.61
C ALA A 169 5.93 2.48 -14.72
N VAL A 170 4.65 2.50 -15.11
CA VAL A 170 3.57 1.84 -14.35
C VAL A 170 3.76 0.33 -14.34
N ALA A 171 4.14 -0.27 -15.47
CA ALA A 171 4.42 -1.69 -15.56
C ALA A 171 5.58 -2.09 -14.65
N THR A 172 6.68 -1.32 -14.62
CA THR A 172 7.85 -1.63 -13.77
C THR A 172 7.49 -1.64 -12.30
N GLY A 173 6.78 -0.62 -11.81
CA GLY A 173 6.30 -0.57 -10.42
C GLY A 173 5.35 -1.73 -10.11
N THR A 174 4.39 -1.99 -10.99
CA THR A 174 3.37 -3.03 -10.82
C THR A 174 3.97 -4.43 -10.82
N VAL A 175 4.80 -4.76 -11.82
CA VAL A 175 5.47 -6.05 -11.95
C VAL A 175 6.38 -6.28 -10.76
N THR A 176 7.14 -5.27 -10.32
CA THR A 176 8.00 -5.41 -9.13
C THR A 176 7.19 -5.71 -7.88
N ALA A 177 6.10 -4.97 -7.65
CA ALA A 177 5.23 -5.18 -6.48
C ALA A 177 4.60 -6.58 -6.48
N LEU A 178 3.99 -6.97 -7.59
CA LEU A 178 3.32 -8.26 -7.70
C LEU A 178 4.32 -9.41 -7.64
N SER A 179 5.48 -9.29 -8.27
CA SER A 179 6.54 -10.29 -8.20
C SER A 179 7.04 -10.45 -6.77
N LEU A 180 7.25 -9.36 -6.04
CA LEU A 180 7.69 -9.41 -4.65
C LEU A 180 6.64 -10.10 -3.75
N LEU A 181 5.35 -9.79 -3.94
CA LEU A 181 4.26 -10.45 -3.20
C LEU A 181 4.22 -11.96 -3.43
N VAL A 182 4.42 -12.39 -4.68
CA VAL A 182 4.46 -13.81 -5.04
C VAL A 182 5.69 -14.49 -4.45
N SER A 183 6.87 -13.88 -4.60
CA SER A 183 8.14 -14.42 -4.10
C SER A 183 8.17 -14.56 -2.59
N LEU A 184 7.61 -13.59 -1.85
CA LEU A 184 7.56 -13.63 -0.39
C LEU A 184 6.41 -14.49 0.16
N GLN A 185 5.56 -15.06 -0.70
CA GLN A 185 4.35 -15.81 -0.33
C GLN A 185 3.45 -15.08 0.69
N VAL A 186 3.51 -13.74 0.72
CA VAL A 186 2.76 -12.89 1.65
C VAL A 186 1.27 -13.14 1.49
N VAL A 187 0.84 -13.43 0.26
CA VAL A 187 -0.54 -13.79 -0.04
C VAL A 187 -0.55 -14.98 -0.99
N ARG A 188 -1.38 -15.98 -0.69
CA ARG A 188 -1.70 -17.03 -1.68
C ARG A 188 -2.24 -16.33 -2.93
N LEU A 189 -1.77 -16.73 -4.12
CA LEU A 189 -2.21 -16.26 -5.46
C LEU A 189 -3.72 -16.50 -5.68
N ARG A 190 -4.55 -15.80 -4.91
CA ARG A 190 -6.01 -15.84 -5.00
C ARG A 190 -6.47 -14.51 -5.61
N PRO A 191 -7.37 -14.55 -6.61
CA PRO A 191 -7.90 -13.36 -7.27
C PRO A 191 -8.37 -12.27 -6.29
N ARG A 192 -8.95 -12.69 -5.16
CA ARG A 192 -9.47 -11.81 -4.10
C ARG A 192 -8.43 -10.88 -3.46
N PHE A 193 -7.14 -11.17 -3.57
CA PHE A 193 -6.07 -10.34 -3.00
C PHE A 193 -5.26 -9.63 -4.09
N VAL A 194 -4.92 -10.35 -5.16
CA VAL A 194 -4.07 -9.83 -6.24
C VAL A 194 -4.77 -8.68 -6.97
N ILE A 195 -6.08 -8.78 -7.23
CA ILE A 195 -6.80 -7.75 -7.97
C ILE A 195 -6.91 -6.44 -7.17
N PRO A 196 -7.35 -6.44 -5.88
CA PRO A 196 -7.38 -5.20 -5.10
C PRO A 196 -5.98 -4.60 -4.88
N ILE A 197 -4.98 -5.40 -4.53
CA ILE A 197 -3.62 -4.89 -4.29
C ILE A 197 -3.02 -4.37 -5.60
N GLY A 198 -3.16 -5.13 -6.69
CA GLY A 198 -2.75 -4.72 -8.03
C GLY A 198 -3.41 -3.42 -8.45
N GLY A 199 -4.71 -3.26 -8.23
CA GLY A 199 -5.45 -2.02 -8.51
C GLY A 199 -4.89 -0.82 -7.75
N ILE A 200 -4.57 -0.97 -6.46
CA ILE A 200 -3.97 0.11 -5.65
C ILE A 200 -2.57 0.46 -6.16
N VAL A 201 -1.75 -0.55 -6.46
CA VAL A 201 -0.38 -0.34 -6.99
C VAL A 201 -0.46 0.37 -8.34
N VAL A 202 -1.23 -0.15 -9.29
CA VAL A 202 -1.39 0.43 -10.64
C VAL A 202 -1.91 1.87 -10.56
N GLY A 203 -2.95 2.12 -9.76
CA GLY A 203 -3.55 3.45 -9.63
C GLY A 203 -2.62 4.48 -8.97
N SER A 204 -1.84 4.05 -7.97
CA SER A 204 -0.84 4.91 -7.33
C SER A 204 0.36 5.15 -8.27
N SER A 205 0.82 4.12 -8.98
CA SER A 205 1.87 4.22 -10.01
C SER A 205 1.47 5.15 -11.16
N MET A 206 0.21 5.10 -11.60
CA MET A 206 -0.35 6.04 -12.57
C MET A 206 -0.24 7.47 -12.07
N THR A 207 -0.69 7.72 -10.84
CA THR A 207 -0.76 9.07 -10.27
C THR A 207 0.63 9.66 -10.11
N ILE A 208 1.58 8.87 -9.60
CA ILE A 208 2.94 9.33 -9.39
C ILE A 208 3.67 9.57 -10.71
N ALA A 209 3.54 8.67 -11.68
CA ALA A 209 4.13 8.85 -13.00
C ALA A 209 3.57 10.09 -13.70
N ALA A 210 2.25 10.30 -13.65
CA ALA A 210 1.61 11.48 -14.21
C ALA A 210 2.14 12.79 -13.58
N ASN A 211 2.22 12.85 -12.25
CA ASN A 211 2.72 14.04 -11.55
C ASN A 211 4.19 14.32 -11.90
N THR A 212 5.03 13.28 -11.90
CA THR A 212 6.46 13.40 -12.21
C THR A 212 6.68 13.85 -13.66
N MET A 213 5.99 13.21 -14.61
CA MET A 213 6.08 13.55 -16.03
C MET A 213 5.57 14.97 -16.31
N GLN A 214 4.44 15.35 -15.73
CA GLN A 214 3.88 16.69 -15.89
C GLN A 214 4.85 17.74 -15.33
N ARG A 215 5.37 17.51 -14.12
CA ARG A 215 6.37 18.42 -13.54
C ARG A 215 7.64 18.50 -14.38
N LEU A 216 8.11 17.38 -14.91
CA LEU A 216 9.30 17.37 -15.75
C LEU A 216 9.06 18.20 -17.01
N ALA A 217 7.92 18.03 -17.68
CA ALA A 217 7.55 18.82 -18.85
C ALA A 217 7.51 20.32 -18.55
N ASP A 218 6.84 20.71 -17.45
CA ASP A 218 6.78 22.11 -17.01
C ASP A 218 8.17 22.69 -16.75
N ASP A 219 9.06 21.90 -16.13
CA ASP A 219 10.42 22.34 -15.79
C ASP A 219 11.32 22.46 -17.03
N PHE A 220 11.15 21.60 -18.03
CA PHE A 220 11.83 21.70 -19.32
C PHE A 220 11.37 22.95 -20.09
N GLU A 221 10.07 23.21 -20.11
CA GLU A 221 9.50 24.37 -20.79
C GLU A 221 9.97 25.69 -20.14
N GLN A 222 9.88 25.78 -18.81
CA GLN A 222 10.28 26.98 -18.06
C GLN A 222 11.78 27.25 -18.10
N ARG A 223 12.62 26.21 -18.23
CA ARG A 223 14.09 26.33 -18.19
C ARG A 223 14.75 26.11 -19.55
N ARG A 224 13.99 26.17 -20.63
CA ARG A 224 14.48 25.93 -22.00
C ARG A 224 15.74 26.72 -22.31
N GLY A 225 15.76 28.04 -22.06
CA GLY A 225 16.94 28.87 -22.31
C GLY A 225 18.17 28.48 -21.47
N GLN A 226 17.98 27.98 -20.24
CA GLN A 226 19.08 27.48 -19.40
C GLN A 226 19.63 26.16 -19.93
N LEU A 227 18.74 25.27 -20.40
CA LEU A 227 19.12 24.00 -21.03
C LEU A 227 19.91 24.25 -22.31
N GLU A 228 19.43 25.13 -23.20
CA GLU A 228 20.11 25.48 -24.45
C GLU A 228 21.49 26.10 -24.19
N ALA A 229 21.60 27.00 -23.21
CA ALA A 229 22.88 27.57 -22.81
C ALA A 229 23.85 26.50 -22.27
N ALA A 230 23.37 25.56 -21.44
CA ALA A 230 24.20 24.48 -20.91
C ALA A 230 24.72 23.55 -22.03
N LEU A 231 23.85 23.18 -22.98
CA LEU A 231 24.23 22.39 -24.15
C LEU A 231 25.25 23.13 -25.03
N ALA A 232 25.06 24.44 -25.25
CA ALA A 232 25.99 25.27 -26.00
C ALA A 232 27.38 25.39 -25.34
N LEU A 233 27.44 25.28 -24.01
CA LEU A 233 28.69 25.20 -23.23
C LEU A 233 29.29 23.78 -23.19
N GLY A 234 28.68 22.81 -23.87
CA GLY A 234 29.18 21.44 -23.99
C GLY A 234 28.69 20.47 -22.90
N ALA A 235 27.71 20.85 -22.07
CA ALA A 235 27.10 19.92 -21.12
C ALA A 235 26.36 18.80 -21.87
N SER A 236 26.44 17.57 -21.37
CA SER A 236 25.64 16.47 -21.90
C SER A 236 24.16 16.63 -21.57
N GLN A 237 23.28 15.98 -22.35
CA GLN A 237 21.83 15.94 -22.07
C GLN A 237 21.53 15.48 -20.64
N TRP A 238 22.30 14.52 -20.13
CA TRP A 238 22.17 14.02 -18.78
C TRP A 238 22.52 15.08 -17.74
N GLU A 239 23.67 15.74 -17.87
CA GLU A 239 24.09 16.80 -16.94
C GLU A 239 23.11 17.97 -16.94
N ALA A 240 22.63 18.38 -18.11
CA ALA A 240 21.68 19.47 -18.26
C ALA A 240 20.30 19.13 -17.67
N SER A 241 19.83 17.88 -17.82
CA SER A 241 18.50 17.45 -17.35
C SER A 241 18.47 16.93 -15.91
N LEU A 242 19.60 16.49 -15.34
CA LEU A 242 19.65 15.87 -14.01
C LEU A 242 19.03 16.74 -12.89
N PRO A 243 19.26 18.06 -12.82
CA PRO A 243 18.62 18.91 -11.81
C PRO A 243 17.09 18.92 -11.94
N LEU A 244 16.58 18.91 -13.18
CA LEU A 244 15.15 18.90 -13.48
C LEU A 244 14.54 17.54 -13.13
N ILE A 245 15.22 16.44 -13.46
CA ILE A 245 14.83 15.07 -13.09
C ILE A 245 14.71 14.95 -11.56
N LYS A 246 15.72 15.38 -10.81
CA LYS A 246 15.71 15.32 -9.33
C LYS A 246 14.53 16.09 -8.74
N ARG A 247 14.26 17.30 -9.26
CA ARG A 247 13.13 18.12 -8.82
C ARG A 247 11.78 17.48 -9.16
N ALA A 248 11.63 16.96 -10.39
CA ALA A 248 10.41 16.29 -10.82
C ALA A 248 10.10 15.06 -9.97
N VAL A 249 11.12 14.23 -9.67
CA VAL A 249 10.98 13.07 -8.78
C VAL A 249 10.55 13.51 -7.38
N ALA A 250 11.20 14.51 -6.79
CA ALA A 250 10.86 15.00 -5.46
C ALA A 250 9.41 15.53 -5.37
N VAL A 251 8.99 16.31 -6.37
CA VAL A 251 7.62 16.85 -6.45
C VAL A 251 6.60 15.73 -6.67
N GLY A 252 6.87 14.81 -7.59
CA GLY A 252 5.98 13.69 -7.88
C GLY A 252 5.80 12.77 -6.67
N PHE A 253 6.86 12.55 -5.89
CA PHE A 253 6.82 11.72 -4.68
C PHE A 253 6.13 12.38 -3.48
N GLY A 254 6.03 13.71 -3.46
CA GLY A 254 5.50 14.50 -2.34
C GLY A 254 4.21 13.92 -1.73
N PRO A 255 3.13 13.70 -2.52
CA PRO A 255 1.87 13.16 -1.99
C PRO A 255 2.02 11.77 -1.34
N THR A 256 2.91 10.93 -1.85
CA THR A 256 3.17 9.59 -1.29
C THR A 256 3.89 9.68 0.06
N ILE A 257 4.86 10.60 0.17
CA ILE A 257 5.56 10.87 1.43
C ILE A 257 4.57 11.41 2.47
N ASP A 258 3.73 12.38 2.09
CA ASP A 258 2.81 13.00 3.03
C ASP A 258 1.71 12.04 3.48
N TYR A 259 1.19 11.20 2.58
CA TYR A 259 0.33 10.08 2.96
C TYR A 259 1.03 9.16 3.99
N THR A 260 2.28 8.76 3.72
CA THR A 260 3.03 7.85 4.59
C THR A 260 3.33 8.45 5.98
N LYS A 261 3.54 9.77 6.09
CA LYS A 261 3.73 10.43 7.39
C LYS A 261 2.48 10.39 8.27
N THR A 262 1.29 10.34 7.65
CA THR A 262 0.00 10.48 8.35
C THR A 262 -0.76 9.16 8.48
N VAL A 263 -0.35 8.11 7.76
CA VAL A 263 -1.01 6.82 7.75
C VAL A 263 -0.96 6.19 9.15
N GLY A 264 -2.13 5.86 9.69
CA GLY A 264 -2.29 5.34 11.05
C GLY A 264 -2.41 6.41 12.15
N LEU A 265 -2.10 7.68 11.88
CA LEU A 265 -2.30 8.79 12.82
C LEU A 265 -3.62 9.54 12.56
N ILE A 266 -3.81 9.98 11.31
CA ILE A 266 -4.98 10.77 10.91
C ILE A 266 -5.90 9.94 10.02
N GLN A 267 -5.31 9.08 9.19
CA GLN A 267 -6.02 8.28 8.20
C GLN A 267 -5.84 6.79 8.49
N LEU A 268 -6.95 6.09 8.72
CA LEU A 268 -6.99 4.63 8.68
C LEU A 268 -7.25 4.18 7.24
N PRO A 269 -6.36 3.38 6.63
CA PRO A 269 -6.57 2.88 5.28
C PRO A 269 -7.88 2.11 5.15
N GLY A 270 -8.63 2.35 4.08
CA GLY A 270 -9.94 1.72 3.88
C GLY A 270 -9.89 0.20 3.85
N SER A 271 -8.80 -0.39 3.33
CA SER A 271 -8.54 -1.84 3.39
C SER A 271 -8.40 -2.35 4.82
N MET A 272 -7.71 -1.60 5.68
CA MET A 272 -7.53 -1.93 7.09
C MET A 272 -8.86 -1.84 7.85
N THR A 273 -9.59 -0.74 7.68
CA THR A 273 -10.92 -0.57 8.30
C THR A 273 -11.91 -1.63 7.80
N GLY A 274 -11.88 -1.96 6.50
CA GLY A 274 -12.69 -3.00 5.89
C GLY A 274 -12.43 -4.39 6.49
N MET A 275 -11.17 -4.76 6.72
CA MET A 275 -10.82 -6.01 7.40
C MET A 275 -11.32 -6.05 8.85
N ILE A 276 -11.16 -4.96 9.59
CA ILE A 276 -11.62 -4.85 10.98
C ILE A 276 -13.15 -4.98 11.05
N MET A 277 -13.89 -4.25 10.19
CA MET A 277 -15.35 -4.37 10.09
C MET A 277 -15.78 -5.77 9.63
N GLY A 278 -14.96 -6.43 8.80
CA GLY A 278 -15.14 -7.82 8.39
C GLY A 278 -14.83 -8.85 9.48
N GLY A 279 -14.45 -8.42 10.69
CA GLY A 279 -14.20 -9.29 11.84
C GLY A 279 -12.77 -9.80 11.98
N ALA A 280 -11.83 -9.31 11.16
CA ALA A 280 -10.41 -9.58 11.37
C ALA A 280 -9.90 -8.88 12.65
N SER A 281 -8.89 -9.45 13.30
CA SER A 281 -8.31 -8.79 14.46
C SER A 281 -7.55 -7.52 14.05
N PRO A 282 -7.52 -6.46 14.87
CA PRO A 282 -6.75 -5.25 14.57
C PRO A 282 -5.28 -5.53 14.27
N GLN A 283 -4.68 -6.50 14.97
CA GLN A 283 -3.29 -6.88 14.78
C GLN A 283 -3.02 -7.44 13.37
N GLU A 284 -3.90 -8.31 12.87
CA GLU A 284 -3.79 -8.87 11.51
C GLU A 284 -3.94 -7.77 10.45
N ALA A 285 -4.92 -6.87 10.66
CA ALA A 285 -5.16 -5.76 9.75
C ALA A 285 -3.96 -4.80 9.67
N VAL A 286 -3.33 -4.48 10.82
CA VAL A 286 -2.13 -3.65 10.88
C VAL A 286 -0.95 -4.32 10.18
N ASN A 287 -0.68 -5.59 10.43
CA ASN A 287 0.47 -6.30 9.83
C ASN A 287 0.39 -6.34 8.30
N LEU A 288 -0.80 -6.63 7.76
CA LEU A 288 -1.01 -6.60 6.31
C LEU A 288 -0.87 -5.17 5.77
N GLN A 289 -1.41 -4.18 6.48
CA GLN A 289 -1.35 -2.78 6.04
C GLN A 289 0.09 -2.25 6.02
N ILE A 290 0.92 -2.57 7.02
CA ILE A 290 2.35 -2.23 7.04
C ILE A 290 3.04 -2.83 5.82
N THR A 291 2.76 -4.10 5.53
CA THR A 291 3.34 -4.81 4.39
C THR A 291 2.98 -4.14 3.06
N ILE A 292 1.71 -3.76 2.89
CA ILE A 292 1.24 -3.05 1.68
C ILE A 292 1.86 -1.66 1.59
N THR A 293 1.98 -0.92 2.70
CA THR A 293 2.59 0.42 2.70
C THR A 293 4.04 0.36 2.23
N PHE A 294 4.86 -0.56 2.75
CA PHE A 294 6.25 -0.71 2.29
C PHE A 294 6.35 -1.21 0.86
N LEU A 295 5.47 -2.12 0.46
CA LEU A 295 5.37 -2.58 -0.93
C LEU A 295 5.11 -1.40 -1.88
N LEU A 296 4.16 -0.53 -1.53
CA LEU A 296 3.84 0.67 -2.30
C LEU A 296 5.03 1.63 -2.33
N LEU A 297 5.68 1.91 -1.21
CA LEU A 297 6.85 2.79 -1.19
C LEU A 297 7.93 2.34 -2.18
N GLY A 298 8.25 1.05 -2.23
CA GLY A 298 9.21 0.50 -3.20
C GLY A 298 8.71 0.60 -4.64
N ALA A 299 7.50 0.11 -4.91
CA ALA A 299 6.92 0.07 -6.25
C ALA A 299 6.73 1.47 -6.88
N LEU A 300 6.25 2.41 -6.07
CA LEU A 300 6.04 3.80 -6.48
C LEU A 300 7.35 4.53 -6.70
N SER A 301 8.38 4.26 -5.90
CA SER A 301 9.74 4.81 -6.11
C SER A 301 10.28 4.42 -7.48
N LEU A 302 10.17 3.14 -7.84
CA LEU A 302 10.58 2.64 -9.15
C LEU A 302 9.76 3.29 -10.28
N SER A 303 8.43 3.31 -10.15
CA SER A 303 7.56 3.94 -11.14
C SER A 303 7.90 5.42 -11.35
N CYS A 304 8.17 6.16 -10.27
CA CYS A 304 8.53 7.57 -10.32
C CYS A 304 9.87 7.78 -11.02
N ILE A 305 10.92 7.08 -10.59
CA ILE A 305 12.27 7.20 -11.16
C ILE A 305 12.26 6.80 -12.63
N VAL A 306 11.68 5.65 -12.97
CA VAL A 306 11.60 5.18 -14.36
C VAL A 306 10.83 6.17 -15.23
N SER A 307 9.71 6.75 -14.74
CA SER A 307 8.98 7.76 -15.51
C SER A 307 9.83 9.00 -15.80
N ALA A 308 10.62 9.48 -14.83
CA ALA A 308 11.47 10.66 -15.01
C ALA A 308 12.64 10.37 -15.97
N LEU A 309 13.31 9.23 -15.79
CA LEU A 309 14.46 8.83 -16.60
C LEU A 309 14.08 8.53 -18.05
N LEU A 310 12.89 7.99 -18.29
CA LEU A 310 12.41 7.72 -19.66
C LEU A 310 11.77 8.94 -20.32
N ALA A 311 11.18 9.86 -19.55
CA ALA A 311 10.60 11.10 -20.09
C ALA A 311 11.67 12.12 -20.49
N ALA A 312 12.72 12.32 -19.67
CA ALA A 312 13.76 13.31 -19.92
C ALA A 312 14.40 13.25 -21.32
N PRO A 313 14.82 12.08 -21.85
CA PRO A 313 15.41 11.99 -23.19
C PRO A 313 14.40 12.27 -24.32
N GLN A 314 13.09 12.21 -24.07
CA GLN A 314 12.08 12.48 -25.11
C GLN A 314 12.02 13.95 -25.50
N PHE A 315 12.60 14.86 -24.70
CA PHE A 315 12.68 16.29 -24.98
C PHE A 315 13.87 16.67 -25.88
N PHE A 316 14.62 15.70 -26.40
CA PHE A 316 15.78 15.99 -27.26
C PHE A 316 15.62 15.32 -28.63
N HIS A 317 15.99 16.05 -29.69
CA HIS A 317 16.04 15.54 -31.07
C HIS A 317 17.37 14.82 -31.37
N SER A 318 18.46 15.28 -30.75
CA SER A 318 19.86 14.88 -30.97
C SER A 318 20.69 15.25 -29.72
N PRO A 319 21.89 14.70 -29.46
CA PRO A 319 22.71 15.01 -28.27
C PRO A 319 22.85 16.50 -27.95
N ALA A 320 22.75 17.37 -28.96
CA ALA A 320 22.97 18.80 -28.86
C ALA A 320 21.70 19.68 -29.05
N GLN A 321 20.49 19.12 -29.23
CA GLN A 321 19.31 19.93 -29.59
C GLN A 321 18.00 19.47 -28.92
N LEU A 322 17.31 20.43 -28.31
CA LEU A 322 15.92 20.31 -27.82
C LEU A 322 14.93 20.28 -29.00
N LEU A 323 13.79 19.58 -28.90
CA LEU A 323 12.76 19.69 -29.95
C LEU A 323 12.15 21.10 -29.95
N GLU A 324 11.76 21.57 -31.12
CA GLU A 324 11.20 22.91 -31.28
C GLU A 324 9.81 23.05 -30.63
N THR A 325 9.01 21.98 -30.55
CA THR A 325 7.66 21.98 -29.97
C THR A 325 7.28 20.64 -29.31
N TRP A 326 6.51 20.70 -28.22
CA TRP A 326 5.87 19.58 -27.51
C TRP A 326 4.61 19.99 -26.76
#